data_AF-A0A830AYZ8-F1
#
_entry.id   AF-A0A830AYZ8-F1
#
_cell.length_a   1.000
_cell.length_b   1.000
_cell.length_c   1.000
_cell.angle_alpha   90.00
_cell.angle_beta   90.00
_cell.angle_gamma   90.00
#
_symmetry.space_group_name_H-M   'P 1'
#
loop_
_entity.id
_entity.type
_entity.pdbx_description
1 polymer ?
#
loop_
_entity_poly.entity_id
_entity_poly.type
_entity_poly.pdbx_seq_one_letter_code
_entity_poly.pdbx_strand_id
1 'polypeptide(L)'
;MKTHDEETREFFKHSHVICLLVPHLARSVLIPRLARCVLAPHLAHCAVYTHHQKCVILDTKDHHGENRKITAFLGGLDLCDGRYDTPEHRLYRDKDTVFADDYSNPSLKKGENGPRQPWHDLHCKIEGQGAYDVLKNFEQQWLKAINSCKVRKLYKRLKGMHLEDALVEIEKDPLIASPSTTVPNDHPEQWHVQIFRSIDSQSQEGFPIDLHLIEEQNKLLIDRSIQMAYVQAIRSAQHFIYIENQYFIGSSFAWPSHRDAGADNLIPIELTLKIAKAYKLTMQMMYKIVAEEIKSTGLVDAHPTDYLNFYCLGNREDYDQTSSIEHDSASAKFRRFMVYVHSKGMIVDDAYILLGSANINERSMEGSRDTEIAMGAYQPHHTWPKKKEHPRGQSTLGESKIAFKDPESLECVKYVNGVAEDNWKRYTADEFTRPLQGHILKYPMEVDVDGNVKPLAGHESFPDVGGVVEGCPSLFPHKWTT
;
A
#
# COMPACT_ATOMS: atom_id res chain seq x y z
N MET A 1 -6.03 3.22 -15.85
CA MET A 1 -4.78 3.78 -15.30
C MET A 1 -3.98 4.32 -16.46
N LYS A 2 -3.43 5.52 -16.37
CA LYS A 2 -2.45 6.00 -17.34
C LYS A 2 -1.10 5.47 -16.87
N THR A 3 -0.69 4.33 -17.40
CA THR A 3 0.67 3.80 -17.20
C THR A 3 1.49 4.11 -18.45
N HIS A 4 2.82 4.10 -18.32
CA HIS A 4 3.76 4.39 -19.39
C HIS A 4 4.49 3.12 -19.88
N ASP A 5 3.83 1.96 -19.78
CA ASP A 5 4.47 0.66 -19.98
C ASP A 5 4.97 0.51 -21.42
N GLU A 6 4.13 0.85 -22.40
CA GLU A 6 4.44 0.74 -23.83
C GLU A 6 5.50 1.76 -24.26
N GLU A 7 5.41 3.00 -23.77
CA GLU A 7 6.43 4.03 -24.02
C GLU A 7 7.78 3.62 -23.43
N THR A 8 7.79 3.04 -22.22
CA THR A 8 9.01 2.56 -21.55
C THR A 8 9.65 1.41 -22.34
N ARG A 9 8.85 0.45 -22.83
CA ARG A 9 9.36 -0.62 -23.68
C ARG A 9 9.98 -0.07 -24.96
N GLU A 10 9.32 0.87 -25.63
CA GLU A 10 9.83 1.45 -26.87
C GLU A 10 11.11 2.24 -26.62
N PHE A 11 11.22 2.98 -25.51
CA PHE A 11 12.44 3.68 -25.09
C PHE A 11 13.65 2.73 -25.00
N PHE A 12 13.48 1.55 -24.39
CA PHE A 12 14.59 0.59 -24.22
C PHE A 12 14.85 -0.35 -25.39
N LYS A 13 13.95 -0.41 -26.38
CA LYS A 13 13.98 -1.38 -27.51
C LYS A 13 15.33 -1.50 -28.24
N HIS A 14 16.03 -0.37 -28.39
CA HIS A 14 17.31 -0.28 -29.10
C HIS A 14 18.52 -0.19 -28.16
N SER A 15 18.31 -0.35 -26.86
CA SER A 15 19.37 -0.36 -25.84
C SER A 15 19.82 -1.79 -25.47
N HIS A 16 20.74 -1.89 -24.51
CA HIS A 16 21.13 -3.14 -23.85
C HIS A 16 20.18 -3.56 -22.72
N VAL A 17 19.26 -2.70 -22.30
CA VAL A 17 18.26 -3.01 -21.28
C VAL A 17 17.21 -3.95 -21.88
N ILE A 18 16.96 -5.08 -21.20
CA ILE A 18 15.91 -6.02 -21.60
C ILE A 18 14.62 -5.63 -20.87
N CYS A 19 13.72 -4.96 -21.58
CA CYS A 19 12.41 -4.57 -21.07
C CYS A 19 11.32 -5.51 -21.61
N LEU A 20 10.60 -6.18 -20.70
CA LEU A 20 9.50 -7.09 -21.03
C LEU A 20 8.18 -6.53 -20.50
N LEU A 21 7.17 -6.48 -21.36
CA LEU A 21 5.79 -6.26 -20.95
C LEU A 21 5.19 -7.61 -20.53
N VAL A 22 4.77 -7.68 -19.27
CA VAL A 22 4.22 -8.89 -18.67
C VAL A 22 2.73 -8.70 -18.45
N PRO A 23 1.85 -9.37 -19.22
CA PRO A 23 0.41 -9.27 -19.02
C PRO A 23 -0.03 -10.15 -17.85
N HIS A 24 -0.86 -9.61 -16.96
CA HIS A 24 -1.54 -10.41 -15.95
C HIS A 24 -2.78 -11.08 -16.56
N LEU A 25 -2.74 -12.40 -16.76
CA LEU A 25 -3.83 -13.13 -17.39
C LEU A 25 -4.81 -13.65 -16.34
N ALA A 26 -5.75 -12.81 -15.90
CA ALA A 26 -6.87 -13.28 -15.09
C ALA A 26 -7.71 -14.27 -15.93
N ARG A 27 -7.83 -15.52 -15.45
CA ARG A 27 -8.53 -16.69 -16.06
C ARG A 27 -9.13 -16.41 -17.44
N SER A 28 -8.47 -16.91 -18.49
CA SER A 28 -9.17 -17.24 -19.73
C SER A 28 -10.18 -18.35 -19.42
N VAL A 29 -11.48 -18.03 -19.38
CA VAL A 29 -12.44 -19.04 -19.81
C VAL A 29 -12.01 -19.39 -21.23
N LEU A 30 -11.75 -20.66 -21.48
CA LEU A 30 -11.32 -21.17 -22.79
C LEU A 30 -12.51 -21.00 -23.76
N ILE A 31 -12.70 -19.81 -24.31
CA ILE A 31 -13.78 -19.51 -25.24
C ILE A 31 -13.33 -20.00 -26.63
N PRO A 32 -14.04 -20.98 -27.25
CA PRO A 32 -13.73 -21.44 -28.60
C PRO A 32 -13.69 -20.28 -29.59
N ARG A 33 -12.80 -20.33 -30.59
CA ARG A 33 -12.55 -19.26 -31.58
C ARG A 33 -13.81 -18.65 -32.23
N LEU A 34 -14.92 -19.39 -32.28
CA LEU A 34 -16.20 -18.96 -32.86
C LEU A 34 -17.06 -18.07 -31.94
N ALA A 35 -16.83 -18.04 -30.63
CA ALA A 35 -17.63 -17.27 -29.68
C ALA A 35 -17.05 -15.88 -29.35
N ARG A 36 -15.97 -15.48 -30.03
CA ARG A 36 -15.26 -14.20 -29.81
C ARG A 36 -16.07 -12.96 -30.20
N CYS A 37 -17.09 -13.10 -31.05
CA CYS A 37 -17.95 -12.00 -31.49
C CYS A 37 -19.22 -11.79 -30.63
N VAL A 38 -19.56 -12.73 -29.73
CA VAL A 38 -20.84 -12.70 -28.99
C VAL A 38 -20.66 -12.33 -27.51
N LEU A 39 -19.44 -12.36 -26.96
CA LEU A 39 -19.16 -12.20 -25.52
C LEU A 39 -18.12 -11.10 -25.21
N ALA A 40 -18.32 -9.89 -25.75
CA ALA A 40 -17.53 -8.71 -25.38
C ALA A 40 -17.42 -8.46 -23.84
N PRO A 41 -18.43 -8.76 -22.98
CA PRO A 41 -18.30 -8.56 -21.54
C PRO A 41 -17.33 -9.52 -20.84
N HIS A 42 -17.07 -10.71 -21.40
CA HIS A 42 -16.16 -11.69 -20.80
C HIS A 42 -14.70 -11.44 -21.18
N LEU A 43 -14.42 -10.83 -22.33
CA LEU A 43 -13.07 -10.36 -22.69
C LEU A 43 -12.59 -9.22 -21.78
N ALA A 44 -13.50 -8.42 -21.22
CA ALA A 44 -13.19 -7.40 -20.22
C ALA A 44 -12.71 -7.97 -18.87
N HIS A 45 -12.88 -9.27 -18.61
CA HIS A 45 -12.41 -9.90 -17.37
C HIS A 45 -10.90 -10.19 -17.37
N CYS A 46 -10.27 -10.33 -18.54
CA CYS A 46 -8.89 -10.82 -18.64
C CYS A 46 -7.80 -9.73 -18.46
N ALA A 47 -8.16 -8.46 -18.29
CA ALA A 47 -7.22 -7.33 -18.23
C ALA A 47 -7.47 -6.40 -17.02
N VAL A 48 -8.10 -6.91 -15.97
CA VAL A 48 -8.50 -6.08 -14.81
C VAL A 48 -7.43 -6.05 -13.73
N TYR A 49 -6.67 -7.13 -13.58
CA TYR A 49 -5.64 -7.27 -12.57
C TYR A 49 -4.26 -6.90 -13.10
N THR A 50 -3.34 -6.56 -12.20
CA THR A 50 -2.02 -6.04 -12.54
C THR A 50 -0.89 -6.76 -11.82
N HIS A 51 0.31 -6.68 -12.39
CA HIS A 51 1.52 -6.96 -11.62
C HIS A 51 1.87 -5.71 -10.81
N HIS A 52 1.53 -5.72 -9.53
CA HIS A 52 1.56 -4.52 -8.69
C HIS A 52 2.80 -4.46 -7.76
N GLN A 53 3.73 -5.40 -7.91
CA GLN A 53 5.01 -5.39 -7.19
C GLN A 53 5.91 -4.25 -7.65
N LYS A 54 6.50 -3.50 -6.69
CA LYS A 54 7.53 -2.50 -6.95
C LYS A 54 8.84 -2.96 -6.32
N CYS A 55 9.82 -3.32 -7.15
CA CYS A 55 11.11 -3.80 -6.67
C CYS A 55 12.28 -3.30 -7.51
N VAL A 56 13.41 -3.04 -6.86
CA VAL A 56 14.72 -2.84 -7.49
C VAL A 56 15.71 -3.78 -6.84
N ILE A 57 16.43 -4.58 -7.62
CA ILE A 57 17.41 -5.56 -7.12
C ILE A 57 18.74 -5.27 -7.80
N LEU A 58 19.80 -5.13 -6.99
CA LEU A 58 21.14 -4.76 -7.44
C LEU A 58 22.17 -5.60 -6.71
N ASP A 59 23.31 -5.85 -7.35
CA ASP A 59 24.53 -6.15 -6.63
C ASP A 59 25.17 -4.84 -6.13
N THR A 60 25.60 -4.83 -4.88
CA THR A 60 26.24 -3.67 -4.24
C THR A 60 27.55 -4.09 -3.58
N LYS A 61 28.47 -3.15 -3.38
CA LYS A 61 29.73 -3.45 -2.68
C LYS A 61 29.45 -3.87 -1.24
N ASP A 62 30.07 -4.97 -0.80
CA ASP A 62 30.04 -5.38 0.59
C ASP A 62 30.92 -4.45 1.45
N HIS A 63 30.46 -4.09 2.65
CA HIS A 63 31.16 -3.15 3.52
C HIS A 63 32.44 -3.74 4.12
N HIS A 64 32.60 -5.06 4.08
CA HIS A 64 33.69 -5.80 4.70
C HIS A 64 34.73 -6.36 3.72
N GLY A 65 34.68 -6.02 2.42
CA GLY A 65 35.67 -6.49 1.45
C GLY A 65 35.48 -5.99 0.01
N GLU A 66 36.15 -6.67 -0.93
CA GLU A 66 36.02 -6.42 -2.37
C GLU A 66 34.87 -7.22 -3.02
N ASN A 67 34.19 -8.05 -2.23
CA ASN A 67 33.03 -8.81 -2.69
C ASN A 67 31.80 -7.90 -2.85
N ARG A 68 30.83 -8.40 -3.62
CA ARG A 68 29.51 -7.80 -3.82
C ARG A 68 28.47 -8.60 -3.05
N LYS A 69 27.33 -7.98 -2.75
CA LYS A 69 26.16 -8.61 -2.12
C LYS A 69 24.89 -8.21 -2.84
N ILE A 70 23.84 -9.00 -2.74
CA ILE A 70 22.53 -8.60 -3.25
C ILE A 70 21.88 -7.61 -2.28
N THR A 71 21.33 -6.53 -2.83
CA THR A 71 20.52 -5.54 -2.13
C THR A 71 19.21 -5.38 -2.88
N ALA A 72 18.11 -5.38 -2.15
CA ALA A 72 16.78 -5.22 -2.72
C ALA A 72 16.08 -4.00 -2.14
N PHE A 73 15.20 -3.39 -2.92
CA PHE A 73 14.29 -2.35 -2.50
C PHE A 73 12.87 -2.81 -2.84
N LEU A 74 11.93 -2.62 -1.92
CA LEU A 74 10.50 -2.86 -2.18
C LEU A 74 9.61 -1.93 -1.35
N GLY A 75 8.39 -1.71 -1.80
CA GLY A 75 7.42 -0.84 -1.12
C GLY A 75 6.29 -0.38 -2.04
N GLY A 76 5.76 0.82 -1.77
CA GLY A 76 4.69 1.43 -2.57
C GLY A 76 5.17 2.29 -3.73
N LEU A 77 6.41 2.80 -3.69
CA LEU A 77 6.96 3.67 -4.73
C LEU A 77 7.32 2.94 -6.03
N ASP A 78 6.60 3.24 -7.11
CA ASP A 78 7.01 2.95 -8.49
C ASP A 78 8.07 3.99 -8.97
N LEU A 79 8.94 3.60 -9.90
CA LEU A 79 9.86 4.52 -10.57
C LEU A 79 9.16 5.21 -11.77
N CYS A 80 8.23 6.11 -11.48
CA CYS A 80 7.48 6.85 -12.49
C CYS A 80 7.02 8.24 -11.99
N ASP A 81 6.32 8.96 -12.85
CA ASP A 81 5.88 10.34 -12.66
C ASP A 81 5.01 10.53 -11.42
N GLY A 82 5.19 11.66 -10.73
CA GLY A 82 4.41 12.11 -9.58
C GLY A 82 4.75 11.43 -8.26
N ARG A 83 5.77 10.56 -8.21
CA ARG A 83 6.17 9.83 -6.99
C ARG A 83 7.24 10.56 -6.18
N TYR A 84 8.01 11.44 -6.81
CA TYR A 84 9.03 12.20 -6.10
C TYR A 84 8.37 13.22 -5.19
N ASP A 85 8.67 13.15 -3.90
CA ASP A 85 8.18 14.11 -2.91
C ASP A 85 9.12 14.14 -1.69
N THR A 86 8.89 15.11 -0.82
CA THR A 86 9.54 15.25 0.48
C THR A 86 8.48 15.39 1.57
N PRO A 87 8.80 15.15 2.85
CA PRO A 87 7.80 15.20 3.94
C PRO A 87 7.08 16.54 4.09
N GLU A 88 7.58 17.63 3.52
CA GLU A 88 6.89 18.92 3.49
C GLU A 88 5.65 18.93 2.59
N HIS A 89 5.51 17.97 1.68
CA HIS A 89 4.37 17.78 0.79
C HIS A 89 3.88 19.08 0.14
N ARG A 90 4.83 19.86 -0.39
CA ARG A 90 4.63 21.20 -0.96
C ARG A 90 3.54 21.21 -2.03
N LEU A 91 2.61 22.16 -2.04
CA LEU A 91 1.52 22.22 -3.03
C LEU A 91 1.89 23.04 -4.26
N TYR A 92 2.55 24.18 -4.03
CA TYR A 92 2.91 25.17 -5.05
C TYR A 92 4.40 25.50 -5.05
N ARG A 93 5.04 25.46 -3.88
CA ARG A 93 6.47 25.75 -3.77
C ARG A 93 7.29 24.77 -4.60
N ASP A 94 8.34 25.30 -5.22
CA ASP A 94 9.31 24.55 -6.02
C ASP A 94 8.75 23.92 -7.30
N LYS A 95 7.53 24.33 -7.71
CA LYS A 95 6.89 23.90 -8.95
C LYS A 95 7.77 24.10 -10.19
N ASP A 96 8.51 25.20 -10.26
CA ASP A 96 9.40 25.51 -11.39
C ASP A 96 10.83 24.96 -11.20
N THR A 97 11.05 24.08 -10.22
CA THR A 97 12.36 23.48 -9.94
C THR A 97 12.28 21.95 -10.00
N VAL A 98 12.33 21.26 -8.85
CA VAL A 98 12.31 19.79 -8.75
C VAL A 98 11.03 19.16 -9.29
N PHE A 99 9.94 19.92 -9.40
CA PHE A 99 8.65 19.45 -9.93
C PHE A 99 8.32 19.97 -11.34
N ALA A 100 9.21 20.71 -12.01
CA ALA A 100 8.89 21.39 -13.27
C ALA A 100 8.41 20.42 -14.36
N ASP A 101 9.08 19.27 -14.46
CA ASP A 101 8.77 18.21 -15.43
C ASP A 101 8.03 17.01 -14.80
N ASP A 102 7.61 17.14 -13.53
CA ASP A 102 6.94 16.07 -12.76
C ASP A 102 5.66 16.57 -12.05
N TYR A 103 5.07 17.65 -12.57
CA TYR A 103 3.82 18.17 -12.03
C TYR A 103 2.65 17.25 -12.39
N SER A 104 2.08 16.56 -11.40
CA SER A 104 0.94 15.66 -11.57
C SER A 104 -0.19 15.99 -10.59
N ASN A 105 -1.42 16.03 -11.12
CA ASN A 105 -2.64 16.03 -10.32
C ASN A 105 -3.79 15.40 -11.14
N PRO A 106 -4.01 14.07 -11.00
CA PRO A 106 -5.05 13.37 -11.74
C PRO A 106 -6.47 13.64 -11.21
N SER A 107 -6.60 14.30 -10.05
CA SER A 107 -7.89 14.58 -9.40
C SER A 107 -8.51 15.90 -9.85
N LEU A 108 -7.74 16.79 -10.50
CA LEU A 108 -8.26 18.02 -11.11
C LEU A 108 -8.74 17.77 -12.54
N LYS A 109 -9.63 18.63 -13.04
CA LYS A 109 -10.08 18.49 -14.43
C LYS A 109 -8.96 18.93 -15.37
N LYS A 110 -8.92 18.31 -16.55
CA LYS A 110 -7.94 18.64 -17.58
C LYS A 110 -8.04 20.13 -17.95
N GLY A 111 -6.94 20.86 -17.80
CA GLY A 111 -6.85 22.29 -18.11
C GLY A 111 -7.11 23.22 -16.93
N GLU A 112 -7.47 22.70 -15.75
CA GLU A 112 -7.55 23.52 -14.53
C GLU A 112 -6.16 23.75 -13.93
N ASN A 113 -5.88 24.99 -13.52
CA ASN A 113 -4.71 25.30 -12.71
C ASN A 113 -4.98 24.94 -11.24
N GLY A 114 -3.99 24.39 -10.56
CA GLY A 114 -4.16 23.95 -9.18
C GLY A 114 -2.86 23.67 -8.46
N PRO A 115 -2.96 23.11 -7.24
CA PRO A 115 -1.83 22.51 -6.55
C PRO A 115 -1.44 21.20 -7.25
N ARG A 116 -0.16 20.79 -7.16
CA ARG A 116 0.18 19.39 -7.44
C ARG A 116 -0.54 18.49 -6.43
N GLN A 117 -0.64 17.21 -6.70
CA GLN A 117 -1.04 16.23 -5.69
C GLN A 117 0.21 15.69 -5.00
N PRO A 118 0.46 16.01 -3.71
CA PRO A 118 1.58 15.42 -2.98
C PRO A 118 1.45 13.91 -2.82
N TRP A 119 2.59 13.23 -2.71
CA TRP A 119 2.71 11.78 -2.66
C TRP A 119 3.36 11.35 -1.35
N HIS A 120 2.57 10.75 -0.45
CA HIS A 120 3.06 10.17 0.79
C HIS A 120 3.10 8.65 0.66
N ASP A 121 4.26 8.05 0.85
CA ASP A 121 4.48 6.63 0.61
C ASP A 121 5.61 6.06 1.47
N LEU A 122 5.71 4.73 1.49
CA LEU A 122 6.71 3.98 2.23
C LEU A 122 7.47 3.03 1.30
N HIS A 123 8.78 2.94 1.51
CA HIS A 123 9.66 2.03 0.78
C HIS A 123 10.81 1.60 1.70
N CYS A 124 11.34 0.40 1.50
CA CYS A 124 12.45 -0.09 2.31
C CYS A 124 13.62 -0.58 1.44
N LYS A 125 14.80 -0.61 2.06
CA LYS A 125 15.99 -1.31 1.56
C LYS A 125 16.20 -2.56 2.41
N ILE A 126 16.43 -3.69 1.76
CA ILE A 126 16.66 -5.00 2.37
C ILE A 126 18.06 -5.46 1.99
N GLU A 127 18.81 -5.90 3.00
CA GLU A 127 20.12 -6.53 2.87
C GLU A 127 20.12 -7.89 3.59
N GLY A 128 21.08 -8.75 3.27
CA GLY A 128 21.14 -10.11 3.83
C GLY A 128 20.17 -11.07 3.14
N GLN A 129 19.78 -12.14 3.83
CA GLN A 129 19.01 -13.25 3.24
C GLN A 129 17.70 -12.79 2.57
N GLY A 130 16.97 -11.87 3.19
CA GLY A 130 15.71 -11.34 2.63
C GLY A 130 15.88 -10.69 1.25
N ALA A 131 17.06 -10.14 0.92
CA ALA A 131 17.31 -9.58 -0.41
C ALA A 131 17.40 -10.68 -1.49
N TYR A 132 17.90 -11.87 -1.14
CA TYR A 132 17.94 -13.03 -2.03
C TYR A 132 16.55 -13.63 -2.23
N ASP A 133 15.68 -13.58 -1.23
CA ASP A 133 14.27 -13.99 -1.38
C ASP A 133 13.52 -13.09 -2.38
N VAL A 134 13.78 -11.78 -2.35
CA VAL A 134 13.22 -10.83 -3.33
C VAL A 134 13.77 -11.11 -4.73
N LEU A 135 15.07 -11.40 -4.86
CA LEU A 135 15.68 -11.85 -6.12
C LEU A 135 15.03 -13.14 -6.62
N LYS A 136 14.84 -14.13 -5.75
CA LYS A 136 14.19 -15.40 -6.09
C LYS A 136 12.80 -15.18 -6.65
N ASN A 137 12.01 -14.29 -6.02
CA ASN A 137 10.70 -13.91 -6.52
C ASN A 137 10.77 -13.31 -7.95
N PHE A 138 11.74 -12.45 -8.23
CA PHE A 138 11.96 -11.91 -9.59
C PHE A 138 12.35 -13.01 -10.58
N GLU A 139 13.31 -13.87 -10.26
CA GLU A 139 13.75 -14.98 -11.11
C GLU A 139 12.57 -15.89 -11.49
N GLN A 140 11.75 -16.25 -10.51
CA GLN A 140 10.60 -17.13 -10.73
C GLN A 140 9.54 -16.49 -11.64
N GLN A 141 9.31 -15.18 -11.55
CA GLN A 141 8.41 -14.45 -12.45
C GLN A 141 9.03 -14.24 -13.84
N TRP A 142 10.33 -13.96 -13.91
CA TRP A 142 11.06 -13.84 -15.16
C TRP A 142 10.96 -15.13 -15.98
N LEU A 143 11.26 -16.27 -15.35
CA LEU A 143 11.12 -17.58 -15.97
C LEU A 143 9.69 -17.83 -16.47
N LYS A 144 8.67 -17.41 -15.72
CA LYS A 144 7.28 -17.50 -16.16
C LYS A 144 7.01 -16.66 -17.41
N ALA A 145 7.45 -15.40 -17.40
CA ALA A 145 7.23 -14.46 -18.48
C ALA A 145 7.88 -14.91 -19.80
N ILE A 146 9.10 -15.44 -19.74
CA ILE A 146 9.85 -15.83 -20.94
C ILE A 146 9.42 -17.20 -21.51
N ASN A 147 8.83 -18.08 -20.69
CA ASN A 147 8.34 -19.40 -21.12
C ASN A 147 7.09 -19.34 -22.03
N SER A 148 6.53 -18.15 -22.26
CA SER A 148 5.60 -17.90 -23.35
C SER A 148 6.27 -18.17 -24.72
N CYS A 149 5.79 -19.18 -25.44
CA CYS A 149 6.33 -19.63 -26.74
C CYS A 149 6.56 -18.51 -27.78
N LYS A 150 5.81 -17.41 -27.67
CA LYS A 150 5.91 -16.25 -28.57
C LYS A 150 7.08 -15.32 -28.19
N VAL A 151 7.29 -15.07 -26.90
CA VAL A 151 8.35 -14.17 -26.38
C VAL A 151 9.72 -14.78 -26.67
N ARG A 152 9.91 -16.05 -26.30
CA ARG A 152 11.16 -16.79 -26.53
C ARG A 152 11.58 -16.83 -28.01
N LYS A 153 10.64 -17.09 -28.93
CA LYS A 153 10.93 -17.11 -30.38
C LYS A 153 11.25 -15.72 -30.93
N LEU A 154 10.59 -14.68 -30.44
CA LEU A 154 10.79 -13.29 -30.88
C LEU A 154 12.20 -12.80 -30.52
N TYR A 155 12.62 -12.97 -29.27
CA TYR A 155 13.93 -12.50 -28.80
C TYR A 155 15.08 -13.27 -29.44
N LYS A 156 14.96 -14.60 -29.57
CA LYS A 156 15.96 -15.40 -30.29
C LYS A 156 16.13 -14.93 -31.73
N ARG A 157 15.03 -14.58 -32.42
CA ARG A 157 15.05 -14.09 -33.80
C ARG A 157 15.61 -12.66 -33.93
N LEU A 158 15.26 -11.75 -33.02
CA LEU A 158 15.59 -10.32 -33.15
C LEU A 158 16.93 -9.94 -32.52
N LYS A 159 17.33 -10.59 -31.43
CA LYS A 159 18.53 -10.24 -30.66
C LYS A 159 19.58 -11.35 -30.62
N GLY A 160 19.30 -12.52 -31.23
CA GLY A 160 20.22 -13.66 -31.23
C GLY A 160 20.49 -14.28 -29.85
N MET A 161 19.72 -13.87 -28.83
CA MET A 161 19.93 -14.19 -27.42
C MET A 161 18.85 -15.14 -26.93
N HIS A 162 19.24 -16.10 -26.09
CA HIS A 162 18.33 -16.89 -25.28
C HIS A 162 17.98 -16.08 -24.01
N LEU A 163 16.70 -15.81 -23.78
CA LEU A 163 16.26 -14.99 -22.64
C LEU A 163 16.52 -15.65 -21.29
N GLU A 164 16.73 -16.97 -21.30
CA GLU A 164 17.22 -17.73 -20.15
C GLU A 164 18.62 -17.24 -19.71
N ASP A 165 19.46 -16.80 -20.66
CA ASP A 165 20.81 -16.28 -20.40
C ASP A 165 20.81 -14.83 -19.87
N ALA A 166 19.65 -14.19 -19.80
CA ALA A 166 19.50 -12.84 -19.24
C ALA A 166 19.56 -12.82 -17.70
N LEU A 167 19.24 -13.94 -17.05
CA LEU A 167 19.42 -14.09 -15.61
C LEU A 167 20.89 -14.42 -15.33
N VAL A 168 21.51 -13.62 -14.47
CA VAL A 168 22.87 -13.88 -14.00
C VAL A 168 22.83 -15.02 -12.99
N GLU A 169 23.62 -16.07 -13.23
CA GLU A 169 23.78 -17.19 -12.29
C GLU A 169 24.65 -16.76 -11.09
N ILE A 170 24.09 -15.93 -10.20
CA ILE A 170 24.82 -15.32 -9.08
C ILE A 170 25.49 -16.33 -8.15
N GLU A 171 24.95 -17.55 -8.03
CA GLU A 171 25.53 -18.64 -7.24
C GLU A 171 26.88 -19.14 -7.80
N LYS A 172 27.17 -18.85 -9.08
CA LYS A 172 28.42 -19.24 -9.74
C LYS A 172 29.45 -18.10 -9.79
N ASP A 173 29.08 -16.89 -9.40
CA ASP A 173 30.01 -15.75 -9.34
C ASP A 173 30.71 -15.72 -7.97
N PRO A 174 32.02 -16.05 -7.90
CA PRO A 174 32.75 -16.07 -6.62
C PRO A 174 32.92 -14.67 -6.01
N LEU A 175 32.68 -13.60 -6.77
CA LEU A 175 32.74 -12.22 -6.30
C LEU A 175 31.42 -11.75 -5.68
N ILE A 176 30.32 -12.49 -5.86
CA ILE A 176 29.05 -12.22 -5.17
C ILE A 176 29.00 -13.13 -3.95
N ALA A 177 29.03 -12.53 -2.76
CA ALA A 177 28.90 -13.25 -1.52
C ALA A 177 27.57 -14.03 -1.53
N SER A 178 27.63 -15.32 -1.25
CA SER A 178 26.41 -16.09 -0.97
C SER A 178 25.88 -15.70 0.41
N PRO A 179 24.55 -15.73 0.62
CA PRO A 179 24.00 -15.44 1.94
C PRO A 179 24.57 -16.42 2.96
N SER A 180 25.18 -15.88 4.03
CA SER A 180 25.67 -16.69 5.15
C SER A 180 24.49 -17.40 5.82
N THR A 181 24.57 -18.72 5.96
CA THR A 181 23.63 -19.52 6.78
C THR A 181 23.90 -19.36 8.28
N THR A 182 25.07 -18.84 8.65
CA THR A 182 25.40 -18.48 10.03
C THR A 182 24.80 -17.12 10.34
N VAL A 183 23.94 -17.07 11.37
CA VAL A 183 23.45 -15.82 11.96
C VAL A 183 24.68 -15.02 12.41
N PRO A 184 24.91 -13.78 11.93
CA PRO A 184 26.00 -12.96 12.42
C PRO A 184 25.92 -12.85 13.94
N ASN A 185 27.07 -12.65 14.61
CA ASN A 185 27.14 -12.34 16.04
C ASN A 185 25.98 -11.44 16.48
N ASP A 186 25.33 -11.80 17.59
CA ASP A 186 24.20 -11.17 18.31
C ASP A 186 24.29 -9.62 18.33
N HIS A 187 24.08 -8.98 17.18
CA HIS A 187 24.33 -7.56 16.98
C HIS A 187 23.04 -6.80 17.32
N PRO A 188 23.09 -5.77 18.18
CA PRO A 188 21.88 -5.09 18.66
C PRO A 188 21.03 -4.53 17.51
N GLU A 189 21.67 -4.01 16.45
CA GLU A 189 21.00 -3.45 15.28
C GLU A 189 20.56 -4.49 14.22
N GLN A 190 20.66 -5.79 14.50
CA GLN A 190 20.23 -6.83 13.56
C GLN A 190 18.70 -6.80 13.35
N TRP A 191 18.27 -7.16 12.15
CA TRP A 191 16.86 -7.33 11.79
C TRP A 191 16.59 -8.78 11.39
N HIS A 192 15.46 -9.31 11.87
CA HIS A 192 14.85 -10.51 11.31
C HIS A 192 13.82 -10.07 10.29
N VAL A 193 13.95 -10.54 9.05
CA VAL A 193 13.11 -10.15 7.91
C VAL A 193 12.52 -11.40 7.28
N GLN A 194 11.23 -11.34 6.94
CA GLN A 194 10.53 -12.35 6.15
C GLN A 194 9.83 -11.68 4.96
N ILE A 195 9.96 -12.28 3.78
CA ILE A 195 9.27 -11.81 2.57
C ILE A 195 7.95 -12.54 2.42
N PHE A 196 6.91 -11.80 2.06
CA PHE A 196 5.54 -12.26 1.84
C PHE A 196 5.06 -11.83 0.46
N ARG A 197 4.12 -12.58 -0.12
CA ARG A 197 3.55 -12.30 -1.44
C ARG A 197 2.04 -12.53 -1.50
N SER A 198 1.43 -11.89 -2.48
CA SER A 198 0.15 -12.29 -3.07
C SER A 198 0.46 -12.65 -4.51
N ILE A 199 0.50 -13.92 -4.85
CA ILE A 199 0.87 -14.36 -6.20
C ILE A 199 0.33 -15.77 -6.46
N ASP A 200 0.13 -16.11 -7.73
CA ASP A 200 -0.34 -17.43 -8.14
C ASP A 200 0.57 -18.11 -9.17
N SER A 201 0.30 -19.40 -9.41
CA SER A 201 1.04 -20.23 -10.38
C SER A 201 0.89 -19.83 -11.85
N GLN A 202 0.01 -18.88 -12.20
CA GLN A 202 -0.04 -18.27 -13.54
C GLN A 202 0.97 -17.14 -13.68
N SER A 203 1.30 -16.46 -12.59
CA SER A 203 2.25 -15.35 -12.55
C SER A 203 3.69 -15.78 -12.22
N GLN A 204 3.91 -17.02 -11.79
CA GLN A 204 5.23 -17.49 -11.36
C GLN A 204 5.52 -18.96 -11.71
N GLU A 205 6.79 -19.31 -11.94
CA GLU A 205 7.27 -20.69 -12.02
C GLU A 205 7.77 -21.24 -10.66
N GLY A 206 7.76 -22.57 -10.50
CA GLY A 206 8.41 -23.24 -9.36
C GLY A 206 7.68 -23.11 -8.02
N PHE A 207 6.35 -23.00 -8.02
CA PHE A 207 5.57 -23.14 -6.79
C PHE A 207 5.87 -24.50 -6.12
N PRO A 208 6.14 -24.54 -4.81
CA PRO A 208 6.29 -25.80 -4.09
C PRO A 208 4.95 -26.55 -4.16
N ILE A 209 4.97 -27.74 -4.77
CA ILE A 209 3.80 -28.61 -4.83
C ILE A 209 3.74 -29.39 -3.51
N ASP A 210 3.08 -28.82 -2.51
CA ASP A 210 2.62 -29.63 -1.38
C ASP A 210 1.26 -30.24 -1.74
N LEU A 211 1.29 -31.53 -2.13
CA LEU A 211 0.10 -32.28 -2.57
C LEU A 211 -1.02 -32.30 -1.51
N HIS A 212 -0.71 -32.02 -0.24
CA HIS A 212 -1.68 -32.02 0.86
C HIS A 212 -2.45 -30.70 1.04
N LEU A 213 -2.03 -29.61 0.41
CA LEU A 213 -2.65 -28.27 0.51
C LEU A 213 -3.48 -27.89 -0.72
N ILE A 214 -3.69 -28.82 -1.65
CA ILE A 214 -4.55 -28.61 -2.81
C ILE A 214 -6.00 -28.67 -2.34
N GLU A 215 -6.58 -27.53 -1.97
CA GLU A 215 -8.03 -27.39 -1.93
C GLU A 215 -8.56 -27.69 -3.35
N GLU A 216 -9.49 -28.64 -3.49
CA GLU A 216 -10.04 -29.11 -4.77
C GLU A 216 -10.79 -28.02 -5.58
N GLN A 217 -10.85 -26.78 -5.09
CA GLN A 217 -11.37 -25.66 -5.85
C GLN A 217 -10.29 -25.07 -6.77
N ASN A 218 -10.33 -25.47 -8.03
CA ASN A 218 -9.80 -24.69 -9.17
C ASN A 218 -8.27 -24.67 -9.45
N LYS A 219 -7.54 -25.80 -9.44
CA LYS A 219 -6.25 -26.03 -10.17
C LYS A 219 -5.09 -25.00 -10.09
N LEU A 220 -5.21 -23.91 -9.35
CA LEU A 220 -4.26 -22.80 -9.27
C LEU A 220 -3.65 -22.80 -7.87
N LEU A 221 -2.33 -22.90 -7.79
CA LEU A 221 -1.62 -22.70 -6.54
C LEU A 221 -1.56 -21.19 -6.27
N ILE A 222 -1.96 -20.78 -5.07
CA ILE A 222 -2.08 -19.38 -4.64
C ILE A 222 -1.25 -19.19 -3.36
N ASP A 223 -0.36 -18.21 -3.39
CA ASP A 223 0.33 -17.66 -2.22
C ASP A 223 -0.44 -16.42 -1.75
N ARG A 224 -0.96 -16.48 -0.52
CA ARG A 224 -1.67 -15.38 0.17
C ARG A 224 -0.96 -15.00 1.47
N SER A 225 0.36 -15.20 1.52
CA SER A 225 1.17 -15.01 2.72
C SER A 225 1.14 -13.57 3.22
N ILE A 226 0.90 -12.56 2.38
CA ILE A 226 0.68 -11.17 2.83
C ILE A 226 -0.54 -11.07 3.74
N GLN A 227 -1.71 -11.57 3.32
CA GLN A 227 -2.91 -11.55 4.15
C GLN A 227 -2.65 -12.28 5.47
N MET A 228 -1.99 -13.44 5.42
CA MET A 228 -1.66 -14.22 6.61
C MET A 228 -0.72 -13.45 7.56
N ALA A 229 0.27 -12.72 7.03
CA ALA A 229 1.18 -11.89 7.81
C ALA A 229 0.45 -10.72 8.49
N TYR A 230 -0.46 -10.04 7.78
CA TYR A 230 -1.33 -9.02 8.39
C TYR A 230 -2.14 -9.59 9.54
N VAL A 231 -2.87 -10.70 9.31
CA VAL A 231 -3.70 -11.35 10.34
C VAL A 231 -2.86 -11.77 11.55
N GLN A 232 -1.70 -12.38 11.33
CA GLN A 232 -0.84 -12.82 12.42
C GLN A 232 -0.30 -11.65 13.23
N ALA A 233 0.14 -10.57 12.56
CA ALA A 233 0.63 -9.37 13.23
C ALA A 233 -0.48 -8.69 14.05
N ILE A 234 -1.69 -8.54 13.48
CA ILE A 234 -2.86 -8.01 14.19
C ILE A 234 -3.19 -8.86 15.41
N ARG A 235 -3.26 -10.19 15.25
CA ARG A 235 -3.55 -11.12 16.37
C ARG A 235 -2.48 -11.07 17.46
N SER A 236 -1.24 -10.78 17.10
CA SER A 236 -0.11 -10.70 18.04
C SER A 236 -0.03 -9.37 18.79
N ALA A 237 -0.62 -8.30 18.24
CA ALA A 237 -0.60 -6.96 18.83
C ALA A 237 -1.11 -6.93 20.28
N GLN A 238 -0.44 -6.19 21.16
CA GLN A 238 -0.79 -6.06 22.58
C GLN A 238 -1.10 -4.61 22.98
N HIS A 239 -0.52 -3.63 22.31
CA HIS A 239 -0.54 -2.22 22.71
C HIS A 239 -1.26 -1.36 21.68
N PHE A 240 -0.72 -1.28 20.46
CA PHE A 240 -1.31 -0.46 19.40
C PHE A 240 -0.96 -0.97 18.01
N ILE A 241 -1.80 -0.57 17.06
CA ILE A 241 -1.58 -0.81 15.63
C ILE A 241 -1.70 0.52 14.91
N TYR A 242 -0.71 0.85 14.10
CA TYR A 242 -0.71 2.00 13.20
C TYR A 242 -0.68 1.50 11.75
N ILE A 243 -1.58 2.01 10.90
CA ILE A 243 -1.69 1.61 9.50
C ILE A 243 -1.70 2.85 8.62
N GLU A 244 -0.87 2.84 7.59
CA GLU A 244 -1.01 3.72 6.44
C GLU A 244 -1.33 2.87 5.21
N ASN A 245 -2.49 3.09 4.60
CA ASN A 245 -2.87 2.34 3.40
C ASN A 245 -3.69 3.18 2.43
N GLN A 246 -3.42 3.04 1.13
CA GLN A 246 -4.18 3.69 0.05
C GLN A 246 -5.65 3.25 0.02
N TYR A 247 -5.92 2.00 0.36
CA TYR A 247 -7.28 1.46 0.47
C TYR A 247 -7.48 0.82 1.83
N PHE A 248 -8.72 0.89 2.32
CA PHE A 248 -9.13 0.20 3.53
C PHE A 248 -10.56 -0.35 3.36
N ILE A 249 -10.65 -1.55 2.79
CA ILE A 249 -11.93 -2.22 2.50
C ILE A 249 -11.77 -3.74 2.62
N GLY A 250 -12.72 -4.41 3.26
CA GLY A 250 -12.65 -5.85 3.43
C GLY A 250 -13.69 -6.39 4.39
N SER A 251 -13.63 -7.69 4.58
CA SER A 251 -14.57 -8.47 5.39
C SER A 251 -16.04 -8.23 5.02
N SER A 252 -16.36 -8.21 3.72
CA SER A 252 -17.71 -7.93 3.23
C SER A 252 -18.78 -8.84 3.79
N PHE A 253 -18.45 -10.12 4.02
CA PHE A 253 -19.35 -11.08 4.65
C PHE A 253 -19.92 -10.61 6.00
N ALA A 254 -19.24 -9.71 6.70
CA ALA A 254 -19.73 -9.15 7.95
C ALA A 254 -20.72 -7.99 7.73
N TRP A 255 -20.64 -7.22 6.65
CA TRP A 255 -21.40 -5.98 6.38
C TRP A 255 -22.94 -6.04 6.69
N PRO A 256 -23.62 -5.02 7.29
CA PRO A 256 -25.08 -4.95 7.43
C PRO A 256 -25.81 -5.07 6.08
N SER A 257 -25.20 -4.59 5.00
CA SER A 257 -25.71 -4.69 3.63
C SER A 257 -24.56 -5.01 2.66
N HIS A 258 -24.87 -5.54 1.48
CA HIS A 258 -23.90 -5.90 0.44
C HIS A 258 -22.84 -6.93 0.89
N ARG A 259 -23.28 -7.99 1.59
CA ARG A 259 -22.39 -9.02 2.15
C ARG A 259 -21.64 -9.84 1.11
N ASP A 260 -22.20 -9.89 -0.09
CA ASP A 260 -21.74 -10.60 -1.27
C ASP A 260 -20.84 -9.75 -2.18
N ALA A 261 -20.35 -8.60 -1.68
CA ALA A 261 -19.42 -7.74 -2.42
C ALA A 261 -18.08 -8.43 -2.76
N GLY A 262 -17.76 -9.57 -2.14
CA GLY A 262 -16.55 -10.36 -2.44
C GLY A 262 -15.26 -9.61 -2.10
N ALA A 263 -15.29 -8.87 -0.98
CA ALA A 263 -14.13 -8.31 -0.30
C ALA A 263 -13.87 -9.14 0.96
N ASP A 264 -13.50 -10.40 0.81
CA ASP A 264 -13.50 -11.40 1.88
C ASP A 264 -12.21 -11.44 2.71
N ASN A 265 -11.25 -10.55 2.44
CA ASN A 265 -10.04 -10.40 3.24
C ASN A 265 -10.36 -10.09 4.71
N LEU A 266 -9.52 -10.63 5.59
CA LEU A 266 -9.80 -10.67 7.03
C LEU A 266 -9.29 -9.46 7.80
N ILE A 267 -8.61 -8.51 7.15
CA ILE A 267 -7.86 -7.46 7.85
C ILE A 267 -8.80 -6.58 8.68
N PRO A 268 -9.90 -5.99 8.13
CA PRO A 268 -10.79 -5.17 8.93
C PRO A 268 -11.47 -5.92 10.08
N ILE A 269 -11.91 -7.17 9.88
CA ILE A 269 -12.54 -7.92 10.95
C ILE A 269 -11.55 -8.32 12.05
N GLU A 270 -10.31 -8.70 11.72
CA GLU A 270 -9.29 -9.05 12.73
C GLU A 270 -8.89 -7.83 13.56
N LEU A 271 -8.74 -6.66 12.93
CA LEU A 271 -8.53 -5.39 13.65
C LEU A 271 -9.69 -5.15 14.60
N THR A 272 -10.93 -5.35 14.14
CA THR A 272 -12.07 -5.15 14.99
C THR A 272 -12.10 -6.14 16.14
N LEU A 273 -11.91 -7.43 15.88
CA LEU A 273 -11.92 -8.49 16.89
C LEU A 273 -10.81 -8.34 17.92
N LYS A 274 -9.68 -7.75 17.53
CA LYS A 274 -8.62 -7.35 18.45
C LYS A 274 -9.07 -6.25 19.42
N ILE A 275 -9.91 -5.32 18.97
CA ILE A 275 -10.46 -4.24 19.81
C ILE A 275 -11.72 -4.70 20.58
N ALA A 276 -12.60 -5.47 19.95
CA ALA A 276 -13.95 -5.77 20.41
C ALA A 276 -14.51 -7.06 19.78
N LYS A 277 -15.16 -7.93 20.55
CA LYS A 277 -15.59 -9.26 20.10
C LYS A 277 -16.97 -9.28 19.34
N ALA A 278 -17.16 -8.65 18.17
CA ALA A 278 -18.40 -8.81 17.34
C ALA A 278 -18.26 -8.44 15.82
N TYR A 279 -19.35 -8.33 15.00
CA TYR A 279 -19.37 -8.22 13.50
C TYR A 279 -20.31 -7.11 12.86
N LYS A 280 -19.92 -6.38 11.74
CA LYS A 280 -20.69 -5.69 10.60
C LYS A 280 -20.32 -4.30 9.87
N LEU A 281 -19.79 -4.20 8.60
CA LEU A 281 -19.51 -3.04 7.60
C LEU A 281 -18.18 -2.22 7.62
N THR A 282 -17.03 -2.59 7.04
CA THR A 282 -15.68 -1.98 7.29
C THR A 282 -15.55 -0.87 8.37
N MET A 283 -15.77 0.43 8.11
CA MET A 283 -15.74 1.46 9.18
C MET A 283 -16.94 1.37 10.14
N GLN A 284 -18.15 1.36 9.59
CA GLN A 284 -19.40 1.23 10.32
C GLN A 284 -19.50 -0.09 11.13
N MET A 285 -18.75 -1.12 10.72
CA MET A 285 -18.44 -2.37 11.41
C MET A 285 -17.69 -2.11 12.63
N MET A 286 -16.49 -1.58 12.40
CA MET A 286 -15.49 -1.51 13.41
C MET A 286 -16.06 -0.67 14.54
N TYR A 287 -16.67 0.48 14.20
CA TYR A 287 -17.31 1.32 15.20
C TYR A 287 -18.53 0.71 15.88
N LYS A 288 -19.44 0.00 15.19
CA LYS A 288 -20.58 -0.66 15.86
C LYS A 288 -20.13 -1.73 16.85
N ILE A 289 -19.16 -2.54 16.45
CA ILE A 289 -18.64 -3.63 17.28
C ILE A 289 -17.91 -3.07 18.50
N VAL A 290 -17.09 -2.03 18.30
CA VAL A 290 -16.42 -1.32 19.39
C VAL A 290 -17.43 -0.70 20.34
N ALA A 291 -18.48 -0.03 19.82
CA ALA A 291 -19.54 0.54 20.65
C ALA A 291 -20.33 -0.52 21.43
N GLU A 292 -20.64 -1.66 20.80
CA GLU A 292 -21.30 -2.80 21.45
C GLU A 292 -20.44 -3.37 22.59
N GLU A 293 -19.13 -3.48 22.41
CA GLU A 293 -18.22 -3.98 23.45
C GLU A 293 -18.00 -2.98 24.60
N ILE A 294 -17.90 -1.68 24.30
CA ILE A 294 -17.86 -0.62 25.33
C ILE A 294 -19.10 -0.74 26.24
N LYS A 295 -20.28 -0.93 25.64
CA LYS A 295 -21.54 -1.13 26.37
C LYS A 295 -21.56 -2.45 27.14
N SER A 296 -21.09 -3.54 26.55
CA SER A 296 -21.10 -4.88 27.17
C SER A 296 -20.20 -4.95 28.41
N THR A 297 -19.07 -4.24 28.38
CA THR A 297 -18.08 -4.17 29.48
C THR A 297 -18.45 -3.17 30.56
N GLY A 298 -19.46 -2.32 30.34
CA GLY A 298 -19.93 -1.33 31.31
C GLY A 298 -18.97 -0.15 31.48
N LEU A 299 -18.14 0.14 30.47
CA LEU A 299 -17.27 1.31 30.47
C LEU A 299 -18.11 2.58 30.29
N VAL A 300 -18.30 3.30 31.40
CA VAL A 300 -19.03 4.58 31.41
C VAL A 300 -18.14 5.66 30.80
N ASP A 301 -18.72 6.54 29.98
CA ASP A 301 -18.06 7.68 29.32
C ASP A 301 -16.98 7.35 28.27
N ALA A 302 -16.83 6.09 27.86
CA ALA A 302 -15.95 5.70 26.77
C ALA A 302 -16.61 5.92 25.40
N HIS A 303 -15.85 6.43 24.43
CA HIS A 303 -16.31 6.64 23.06
C HIS A 303 -15.60 5.68 22.08
N PRO A 304 -16.23 5.21 20.99
CA PRO A 304 -15.55 4.34 20.02
C PRO A 304 -14.25 4.92 19.44
N THR A 305 -14.16 6.24 19.32
CA THR A 305 -12.95 6.95 18.85
C THR A 305 -11.82 7.03 19.89
N ASP A 306 -12.03 6.53 21.11
CA ASP A 306 -10.94 6.31 22.06
C ASP A 306 -10.08 5.09 21.68
N TYR A 307 -10.59 4.20 20.82
CA TYR A 307 -9.96 2.93 20.46
C TYR A 307 -9.65 2.79 18.96
N LEU A 308 -10.44 3.42 18.10
CA LEU A 308 -10.27 3.34 16.65
C LEU A 308 -10.43 4.72 16.02
N ASN A 309 -9.48 5.12 15.18
CA ASN A 309 -9.52 6.41 14.52
C ASN A 309 -9.10 6.29 13.06
N PHE A 310 -9.79 7.04 12.19
CA PHE A 310 -9.44 7.16 10.77
C PHE A 310 -9.04 8.61 10.49
N TYR A 311 -7.95 8.74 9.75
CA TYR A 311 -7.40 10.02 9.33
C TYR A 311 -7.15 10.01 7.83
N CYS A 312 -7.03 11.20 7.25
CA CYS A 312 -6.43 11.41 5.95
C CYS A 312 -5.33 12.46 6.06
N LEU A 313 -4.58 12.68 4.98
CA LEU A 313 -3.56 13.71 4.95
C LEU A 313 -3.96 14.87 4.03
N GLY A 314 -3.59 16.08 4.42
CA GLY A 314 -3.78 17.26 3.60
C GLY A 314 -2.74 18.33 3.89
N ASN A 315 -2.57 19.22 2.94
CA ASN A 315 -1.71 20.38 3.10
C ASN A 315 -2.46 21.66 2.71
N ARG A 316 -2.01 22.77 3.26
CA ARG A 316 -2.52 24.11 2.94
C ARG A 316 -1.36 25.09 3.05
N GLU A 317 -1.05 25.79 1.97
CA GLU A 317 0.12 26.67 1.88
C GLU A 317 -0.29 28.14 1.82
N ASP A 318 0.50 29.00 2.47
CA ASP A 318 0.42 30.43 2.24
C ASP A 318 1.20 30.75 0.96
N TYR A 319 0.49 30.74 -0.16
CA TYR A 319 1.05 31.03 -1.47
C TYR A 319 0.36 32.27 -2.04
N ASP A 320 1.16 33.28 -2.39
CA ASP A 320 0.67 34.46 -3.09
C ASP A 320 0.42 34.10 -4.56
N GLN A 321 -0.85 33.95 -4.93
CA GLN A 321 -1.24 33.89 -6.34
C GLN A 321 -1.06 35.29 -6.94
N THR A 322 0.14 35.61 -7.40
CA THR A 322 0.36 36.82 -8.21
C THR A 322 -0.36 36.63 -9.55
N SER A 323 -1.56 37.21 -9.64
CA SER A 323 -2.56 37.16 -10.74
C SER A 323 -3.51 35.95 -10.72
N SER A 324 -4.81 36.25 -10.68
CA SER A 324 -5.88 35.29 -10.94
C SER A 324 -5.83 34.89 -12.41
N ILE A 325 -5.38 33.67 -12.68
CA ILE A 325 -5.32 33.16 -14.05
C ILE A 325 -6.71 32.63 -14.40
N GLU A 326 -7.18 32.91 -15.61
CA GLU A 326 -8.35 32.25 -16.18
C GLU A 326 -8.14 30.72 -16.06
N HIS A 327 -9.12 29.96 -15.52
CA HIS A 327 -9.07 28.50 -15.25
C HIS A 327 -8.49 28.00 -13.91
N ASP A 328 -8.38 28.84 -12.87
CA ASP A 328 -8.04 28.36 -11.52
C ASP A 328 -9.11 27.43 -10.90
N SER A 329 -8.68 26.29 -10.36
CA SER A 329 -9.52 25.37 -9.60
C SER A 329 -9.92 25.95 -8.24
N ALA A 330 -10.99 25.41 -7.64
CA ALA A 330 -11.36 25.75 -6.26
C ALA A 330 -10.21 25.46 -5.27
N SER A 331 -9.46 24.38 -5.47
CA SER A 331 -8.27 24.07 -4.67
C SER A 331 -7.17 25.12 -4.80
N ALA A 332 -6.99 25.72 -5.98
CA ALA A 332 -6.09 26.86 -6.18
C ALA A 332 -6.51 28.06 -5.33
N LYS A 333 -7.79 28.44 -5.41
CA LYS A 333 -8.37 29.54 -4.64
C LYS A 333 -8.19 29.38 -3.12
N PHE A 334 -8.48 28.19 -2.59
CA PHE A 334 -8.39 27.91 -1.15
C PHE A 334 -7.00 27.46 -0.68
N ARG A 335 -6.06 27.30 -1.62
CA ARG A 335 -4.65 26.98 -1.42
C ARG A 335 -4.42 25.68 -0.66
N ARG A 336 -5.27 24.68 -0.92
CA ARG A 336 -5.30 23.41 -0.19
C ARG A 336 -5.46 22.22 -1.13
N PHE A 337 -4.91 21.09 -0.74
CA PHE A 337 -5.17 19.80 -1.39
C PHE A 337 -4.89 18.64 -0.46
N MET A 338 -5.45 17.47 -0.77
CA MET A 338 -5.08 16.25 -0.07
C MET A 338 -3.62 15.88 -0.38
N VAL A 339 -2.93 15.36 0.63
CA VAL A 339 -1.68 14.63 0.42
C VAL A 339 -2.09 13.18 0.17
N TYR A 340 -1.71 12.64 -0.97
CA TYR A 340 -2.14 11.31 -1.39
C TYR A 340 -1.38 10.24 -0.60
N VAL A 341 -2.10 9.51 0.24
CA VAL A 341 -1.55 8.36 0.97
C VAL A 341 -1.50 7.18 0.01
N HIS A 342 -0.33 6.93 -0.56
CA HIS A 342 -0.05 5.75 -1.37
C HIS A 342 0.65 4.64 -0.59
N SER A 343 1.06 4.91 0.66
CA SER A 343 1.65 3.92 1.57
C SER A 343 0.88 2.60 1.60
N LYS A 344 1.59 1.50 1.85
CA LYS A 344 1.01 0.21 2.25
C LYS A 344 1.83 -0.40 3.38
N GLY A 345 1.61 0.10 4.59
CA GLY A 345 2.38 -0.28 5.77
C GLY A 345 1.55 -0.42 7.04
N MET A 346 2.05 -1.23 7.96
CA MET A 346 1.51 -1.43 9.29
C MET A 346 2.65 -1.55 10.30
N ILE A 347 2.55 -0.81 11.40
CA ILE A 347 3.43 -0.91 12.58
C ILE A 347 2.61 -1.48 13.73
N VAL A 348 3.18 -2.44 14.45
CA VAL A 348 2.56 -3.10 15.60
C VAL A 348 3.49 -2.97 16.80
N ASP A 349 2.96 -2.38 17.88
CA ASP A 349 3.60 -2.26 19.20
C ASP A 349 5.03 -1.66 19.17
N ASP A 350 5.31 -0.78 18.20
CA ASP A 350 6.66 -0.24 17.94
C ASP A 350 7.76 -1.31 17.76
N ALA A 351 7.39 -2.57 17.56
CA ALA A 351 8.31 -3.71 17.57
C ALA A 351 8.34 -4.46 16.23
N TYR A 352 7.27 -4.38 15.44
CA TYR A 352 7.14 -5.08 14.17
C TYR A 352 6.61 -4.14 13.09
N ILE A 353 7.17 -4.22 11.90
CA ILE A 353 6.71 -3.48 10.71
C ILE A 353 6.41 -4.45 9.58
N LEU A 354 5.28 -4.24 8.90
CA LEU A 354 4.93 -4.87 7.63
C LEU A 354 4.82 -3.76 6.59
N LEU A 355 5.52 -3.89 5.47
CA LEU A 355 5.60 -2.86 4.43
C LEU A 355 5.71 -3.52 3.05
N GLY A 356 5.00 -3.01 2.05
CA GLY A 356 5.06 -3.58 0.70
C GLY A 356 4.23 -2.82 -0.32
N SER A 357 3.74 -3.55 -1.32
CA SER A 357 2.88 -3.03 -2.38
C SER A 357 1.38 -3.27 -2.15
N ALA A 358 1.04 -4.16 -1.21
CA ALA A 358 -0.32 -4.67 -1.02
C ALA A 358 -1.25 -3.71 -0.26
N ASN A 359 -2.31 -3.29 -0.93
CA ASN A 359 -3.38 -2.50 -0.33
C ASN A 359 -4.27 -3.33 0.61
N ILE A 360 -4.96 -2.70 1.56
CA ILE A 360 -6.01 -3.39 2.34
C ILE A 360 -7.30 -3.37 1.53
N ASN A 361 -7.34 -4.27 0.54
CA ASN A 361 -8.46 -4.55 -0.33
C ASN A 361 -8.34 -6.00 -0.84
N GLU A 362 -9.37 -6.51 -1.49
CA GLU A 362 -9.37 -7.89 -1.99
C GLU A 362 -8.41 -8.09 -3.15
N ARG A 363 -8.30 -7.08 -4.03
CA ARG A 363 -7.35 -7.06 -5.13
C ARG A 363 -5.92 -7.39 -4.71
N SER A 364 -5.46 -6.90 -3.57
CA SER A 364 -4.11 -7.16 -3.09
C SER A 364 -4.02 -8.36 -2.13
N MET A 365 -5.11 -8.71 -1.42
CA MET A 365 -5.07 -9.72 -0.36
C MET A 365 -5.46 -11.15 -0.80
N GLU A 366 -6.20 -11.31 -1.90
CA GLU A 366 -6.72 -12.62 -2.35
C GLU A 366 -5.60 -13.59 -2.79
N GLY A 367 -4.52 -13.06 -3.39
CA GLY A 367 -3.42 -13.86 -3.94
C GLY A 367 -3.51 -14.16 -5.44
N SER A 368 -4.73 -14.27 -6.00
CA SER A 368 -4.97 -14.55 -7.43
C SER A 368 -5.51 -13.35 -8.25
N ARG A 369 -5.55 -12.15 -7.64
CA ARG A 369 -5.90 -10.89 -8.32
C ARG A 369 -4.65 -10.15 -8.77
N ASP A 370 -4.24 -9.08 -8.09
CA ASP A 370 -2.98 -8.41 -8.41
C ASP A 370 -1.82 -9.15 -7.74
N THR A 371 -0.66 -9.18 -8.39
CA THR A 371 0.55 -9.72 -7.73
C THR A 371 1.17 -8.67 -6.83
N GLU A 372 1.44 -9.02 -5.58
CA GLU A 372 1.98 -8.12 -4.55
C GLU A 372 3.19 -8.73 -3.85
N ILE A 373 4.01 -7.88 -3.23
CA ILE A 373 5.15 -8.26 -2.40
C ILE A 373 5.22 -7.37 -1.18
N ALA A 374 5.58 -7.95 -0.04
CA ALA A 374 5.81 -7.22 1.20
C ALA A 374 6.95 -7.86 1.99
N MET A 375 7.52 -7.08 2.90
CA MET A 375 8.41 -7.56 3.94
C MET A 375 7.76 -7.36 5.30
N GLY A 376 7.95 -8.30 6.21
CA GLY A 376 7.74 -8.10 7.64
C GLY A 376 9.07 -8.20 8.38
N ALA A 377 9.30 -7.31 9.34
CA ALA A 377 10.55 -7.29 10.06
C ALA A 377 10.42 -6.81 11.50
N TYR A 378 11.34 -7.26 12.33
CA TYR A 378 11.56 -6.78 13.70
C TYR A 378 13.03 -6.88 14.07
N GLN A 379 13.43 -6.08 15.07
CA GLN A 379 14.76 -6.18 15.67
C GLN A 379 14.66 -7.08 16.92
N PRO A 380 15.31 -8.25 16.96
CA PRO A 380 15.15 -9.21 18.06
C PRO A 380 15.65 -8.66 19.41
N HIS A 381 16.53 -7.64 19.45
CA HIS A 381 16.99 -6.98 20.67
C HIS A 381 16.12 -5.81 21.13
N HIS A 382 15.22 -5.35 20.26
CA HIS A 382 14.39 -4.16 20.48
C HIS A 382 12.92 -4.58 20.47
N THR A 383 12.57 -5.54 21.32
CA THR A 383 11.20 -6.02 21.50
C THR A 383 10.68 -5.65 22.88
N TRP A 384 9.35 -5.51 23.01
CA TRP A 384 8.72 -5.21 24.30
C TRP A 384 9.13 -6.18 25.43
N PRO A 385 9.14 -7.51 25.25
CA PRO A 385 9.57 -8.44 26.32
C PRO A 385 11.00 -8.20 26.79
N LYS A 386 11.90 -7.72 25.91
CA LYS A 386 13.30 -7.45 26.27
C LYS A 386 13.49 -6.07 26.88
N LYS A 387 12.84 -5.04 26.35
CA LYS A 387 13.02 -3.64 26.78
C LYS A 387 12.09 -3.21 27.92
N LYS A 388 10.91 -3.84 28.03
CA LYS A 388 9.81 -3.42 28.92
C LYS A 388 9.36 -1.96 28.71
N GLU A 389 9.64 -1.42 27.52
CA GLU A 389 9.22 -0.10 27.03
C GLU A 389 9.11 -0.15 25.49
N HIS A 390 8.39 0.82 24.89
CA HIS A 390 8.23 0.93 23.44
C HIS A 390 9.60 1.00 22.75
N PRO A 391 9.91 0.09 21.81
CA PRO A 391 11.14 0.16 21.04
C PRO A 391 11.12 1.40 20.12
N ARG A 392 11.73 2.49 20.59
CA ARG A 392 11.65 3.78 19.89
C ARG A 392 12.31 3.71 18.51
N GLY A 393 11.50 3.72 17.45
CA GLY A 393 11.95 4.09 16.10
C GLY A 393 12.14 5.61 16.00
N GLN A 394 13.06 6.07 15.16
CA GLN A 394 13.14 7.49 14.81
C GLN A 394 11.88 7.85 13.99
N SER A 395 10.90 8.48 14.64
CA SER A 395 9.60 8.83 14.05
C SER A 395 9.69 10.03 13.09
N THR A 396 8.94 9.94 11.99
CA THR A 396 8.69 10.99 10.98
C THR A 396 7.78 12.13 11.45
N LEU A 397 7.23 12.07 12.67
CA LEU A 397 6.21 13.02 13.11
C LEU A 397 6.71 14.43 13.45
N GLY A 398 8.02 14.69 13.50
CA GLY A 398 8.56 16.02 13.79
C GLY A 398 8.23 16.51 15.21
N GLU A 399 9.27 16.80 15.99
CA GLU A 399 9.20 17.06 17.44
C GLU A 399 8.57 15.92 18.26
N SER A 400 9.43 15.15 18.95
CA SER A 400 9.04 14.16 19.95
C SER A 400 8.30 14.83 21.11
N LYS A 401 6.97 14.95 20.99
CA LYS A 401 6.12 15.29 22.13
C LYS A 401 5.96 14.06 23.04
N ILE A 402 5.87 14.32 24.34
CA ILE A 402 5.73 13.28 25.38
C ILE A 402 4.53 12.37 25.08
N ALA A 403 3.44 12.92 24.52
CA ALA A 403 2.24 12.17 24.15
C ALA A 403 2.51 11.03 23.15
N PHE A 404 3.44 11.17 22.21
CA PHE A 404 3.74 10.11 21.23
C PHE A 404 4.64 8.99 21.77
N LYS A 405 5.10 9.09 23.02
CA LYS A 405 5.91 8.04 23.64
C LYS A 405 5.10 6.82 24.05
N ASP A 406 3.79 6.98 24.19
CA ASP A 406 2.89 5.90 24.59
C ASP A 406 1.60 5.92 23.75
N PRO A 407 1.64 5.35 22.53
CA PRO A 407 0.53 5.45 21.58
C PRO A 407 -0.76 4.78 22.04
N GLU A 408 -0.70 3.82 22.96
CA GLU A 408 -1.88 3.16 23.54
C GLU A 408 -2.63 4.05 24.57
N SER A 409 -1.98 5.10 25.07
CA SER A 409 -2.58 5.97 26.08
C SER A 409 -3.72 6.80 25.52
N LEU A 410 -4.79 6.93 26.32
CA LEU A 410 -5.93 7.79 25.97
C LEU A 410 -5.52 9.26 25.81
N GLU A 411 -4.48 9.70 26.53
CA GLU A 411 -3.90 11.04 26.36
C GLU A 411 -3.31 11.23 24.96
N CYS A 412 -2.55 10.25 24.46
CA CYS A 412 -2.02 10.27 23.10
C CYS A 412 -3.15 10.32 22.07
N VAL A 413 -4.14 9.42 22.19
CA VAL A 413 -5.28 9.36 21.25
C VAL A 413 -6.04 10.69 21.22
N LYS A 414 -6.37 11.26 22.39
CA LYS A 414 -7.05 12.56 22.49
C LYS A 414 -6.23 13.70 21.91
N TYR A 415 -4.91 13.70 22.13
CA TYR A 415 -4.02 14.69 21.57
C TYR A 415 -3.98 14.61 20.03
N VAL A 416 -3.79 13.41 19.45
CA VAL A 416 -3.80 13.18 18.00
C VAL A 416 -5.14 13.62 17.39
N ASN A 417 -6.25 13.23 18.00
CA ASN A 417 -7.60 13.62 17.58
C ASN A 417 -7.79 15.14 17.62
N GLY A 418 -7.31 15.80 18.69
CA GLY A 418 -7.37 17.25 18.81
C GLY A 418 -6.59 17.97 17.69
N VAL A 419 -5.39 17.48 17.35
CA VAL A 419 -4.60 18.01 16.23
C VAL A 419 -5.32 17.80 14.90
N ALA A 420 -5.84 16.58 14.65
CA ALA A 420 -6.53 16.23 13.41
C ALA A 420 -7.82 17.05 13.21
N GLU A 421 -8.56 17.32 14.29
CA GLU A 421 -9.78 18.14 14.28
C GLU A 421 -9.51 19.63 14.06
N ASP A 422 -8.51 20.17 14.74
CA ASP A 422 -8.10 21.56 14.56
C ASP A 422 -7.50 21.78 13.15
N ASN A 423 -6.70 20.83 12.65
CA ASN A 423 -6.23 20.86 11.27
C ASN A 423 -7.39 20.75 10.27
N TRP A 424 -8.39 19.89 10.50
CA TRP A 424 -9.57 19.83 9.62
C TRP A 424 -10.29 21.18 9.55
N LYS A 425 -10.53 21.84 10.68
CA LYS A 425 -11.15 23.17 10.74
C LYS A 425 -10.33 24.21 9.95
N ARG A 426 -9.00 24.21 10.12
CA ARG A 426 -8.11 25.09 9.36
C ARG A 426 -8.04 24.74 7.88
N TYR A 427 -8.12 23.46 7.54
CA TYR A 427 -8.10 22.98 6.15
C TYR A 427 -9.37 23.42 5.43
N THR A 428 -10.54 23.31 6.07
CA THR A 428 -11.84 23.62 5.46
C THR A 428 -12.23 25.10 5.49
N ALA A 429 -11.61 25.91 6.35
CA ALA A 429 -11.91 27.35 6.46
C ALA A 429 -11.72 28.14 5.15
N ASP A 430 -12.60 29.10 4.89
CA ASP A 430 -12.53 29.96 3.71
C ASP A 430 -11.24 30.78 3.68
N GLU A 431 -10.88 31.38 4.82
CA GLU A 431 -9.66 32.18 4.96
C GLU A 431 -8.48 31.34 5.44
N PHE A 432 -7.30 31.63 4.92
CA PHE A 432 -6.05 31.11 5.45
C PHE A 432 -5.62 32.00 6.61
N THR A 433 -5.56 31.44 7.81
CA THR A 433 -5.14 32.18 9.02
C THR A 433 -3.76 31.76 9.50
N ARG A 434 -3.44 30.47 9.41
CA ARG A 434 -2.14 29.89 9.79
C ARG A 434 -1.96 28.50 9.16
N PRO A 435 -0.71 28.02 9.03
CA PRO A 435 -0.43 26.66 8.56
C PRO A 435 -1.08 25.57 9.43
N LEU A 436 -1.22 24.39 8.86
CA LEU A 436 -1.60 23.18 9.58
C LEU A 436 -0.47 22.75 10.53
N GLN A 437 -0.82 22.07 11.62
CA GLN A 437 0.15 21.39 12.47
C GLN A 437 0.42 19.99 11.89
N GLY A 438 1.45 19.87 11.06
CA GLY A 438 1.68 18.66 10.26
C GLY A 438 0.59 18.49 9.19
N HIS A 439 0.34 17.24 8.78
CA HIS A 439 -0.56 16.93 7.66
C HIS A 439 -1.81 16.13 8.04
N ILE A 440 -1.90 15.65 9.29
CA ILE A 440 -3.00 14.79 9.71
C ILE A 440 -4.31 15.57 9.79
N LEU A 441 -5.34 15.04 9.15
CA LEU A 441 -6.70 15.55 9.15
C LEU A 441 -7.64 14.47 9.70
N LYS A 442 -8.68 14.90 10.44
CA LYS A 442 -9.80 14.00 10.75
C LYS A 442 -10.39 13.53 9.43
N TYR A 443 -10.55 12.21 9.24
CA TYR A 443 -11.33 11.73 8.11
C TYR A 443 -12.75 12.29 8.23
N PRO A 444 -13.39 12.81 7.15
CA PRO A 444 -14.59 13.65 7.24
C PRO A 444 -15.90 12.92 7.60
N MET A 445 -15.83 12.07 8.62
CA MET A 445 -16.93 11.29 9.17
C MET A 445 -17.09 11.58 10.67
N GLU A 446 -18.34 11.60 11.12
CA GLU A 446 -18.73 11.62 12.52
C GLU A 446 -19.09 10.19 12.96
N VAL A 447 -18.72 9.85 14.20
CA VAL A 447 -19.06 8.58 14.84
C VAL A 447 -19.79 8.90 16.14
N ASP A 448 -20.96 8.31 16.36
CA ASP A 448 -21.69 8.46 17.62
C ASP A 448 -21.35 7.35 18.64
N VAL A 449 -21.91 7.48 19.84
CA VAL A 449 -21.76 6.51 20.96
C VAL A 449 -22.31 5.12 20.65
N ASP A 450 -23.19 4.99 19.64
CA ASP A 450 -23.74 3.73 19.17
C ASP A 450 -22.89 3.13 18.02
N GLY A 451 -21.82 3.82 17.62
CA GLY A 451 -20.94 3.43 16.54
C GLY A 451 -21.52 3.71 15.16
N ASN A 452 -22.61 4.47 15.02
CA ASN A 452 -23.12 4.88 13.72
C ASN A 452 -22.18 5.91 13.10
N VAL A 453 -21.93 5.76 11.80
CA VAL A 453 -21.02 6.60 11.02
C VAL A 453 -21.84 7.37 10.00
N LYS A 454 -21.59 8.67 9.90
CA LYS A 454 -22.21 9.58 8.91
C LYS A 454 -21.20 10.66 8.50
N PRO A 455 -21.39 11.39 7.40
CA PRO A 455 -20.51 12.50 7.06
C PRO A 455 -20.53 13.58 8.13
N LEU A 456 -19.43 14.32 8.28
CA LEU A 456 -19.44 15.55 9.06
C LEU A 456 -20.47 16.53 8.48
N ALA A 457 -21.26 17.17 9.35
CA ALA A 457 -22.30 18.10 8.93
C ALA A 457 -21.73 19.24 8.07
N GLY A 458 -22.31 19.46 6.88
CA GLY A 458 -21.83 20.46 5.92
C GLY A 458 -20.61 20.03 5.10
N HIS A 459 -20.18 18.77 5.26
CA HIS A 459 -19.05 18.16 4.55
C HIS A 459 -19.43 16.79 3.97
N GLU A 460 -20.65 16.67 3.45
CA GLU A 460 -21.14 15.45 2.78
C GLU A 460 -20.36 15.15 1.48
N SER A 461 -19.67 16.15 0.93
CA SER A 461 -18.71 16.02 -0.18
C SER A 461 -17.33 16.55 0.20
N PHE A 462 -16.28 16.01 -0.41
CA PHE A 462 -14.92 16.52 -0.18
C PHE A 462 -14.78 17.98 -0.63
N PRO A 463 -14.02 18.82 0.11
CA PRO A 463 -13.79 20.21 -0.26
C PRO A 463 -13.16 20.33 -1.65
N ASP A 464 -13.63 21.31 -2.43
CA ASP A 464 -13.11 21.75 -3.74
C ASP A 464 -13.27 20.78 -4.91
N VAL A 465 -12.90 19.51 -4.74
CA VAL A 465 -12.94 18.48 -5.78
C VAL A 465 -14.27 17.74 -5.86
N GLY A 466 -15.11 17.86 -4.81
CA GLY A 466 -16.39 17.18 -4.71
C GLY A 466 -16.25 15.67 -4.48
N GLY A 467 -17.28 14.90 -4.83
CA GLY A 467 -17.36 13.48 -4.51
C GLY A 467 -17.91 13.25 -3.10
N VAL A 468 -18.88 12.35 -2.99
CA VAL A 468 -19.57 12.05 -1.73
C VAL A 468 -18.63 11.31 -0.79
N VAL A 469 -18.51 11.78 0.46
CA VAL A 469 -17.57 11.21 1.45
C VAL A 469 -17.90 9.75 1.79
N GLU A 470 -19.18 9.42 1.90
CA GLU A 470 -19.66 8.04 2.09
C GLU A 470 -19.43 7.13 0.87
N GLY A 471 -19.05 7.72 -0.27
CA GLY A 471 -19.06 7.05 -1.56
C GLY A 471 -20.47 6.88 -2.11
N CYS A 472 -20.57 6.18 -3.24
CA CYS A 472 -21.84 5.86 -3.89
C CYS A 472 -21.75 4.46 -4.49
N PRO A 473 -22.81 3.63 -4.40
CA PRO A 473 -22.87 2.37 -5.10
C PRO A 473 -22.61 2.56 -6.60
N SER A 474 -21.71 1.75 -7.15
CA SER A 474 -21.37 1.82 -8.56
C SER A 474 -22.09 0.73 -9.36
N LEU A 475 -22.30 0.99 -10.65
CA LEU A 475 -22.69 -0.04 -11.62
C LEU A 475 -21.52 -0.97 -12.00
N PHE A 476 -20.29 -0.66 -11.56
CA PHE A 476 -19.14 -1.53 -11.80
C PHE A 476 -19.24 -2.81 -10.97
N PRO A 477 -18.83 -3.97 -11.53
CA PRO A 477 -18.78 -5.23 -10.79
C PRO A 477 -17.88 -5.10 -9.55
N HIS A 478 -18.33 -5.62 -8.40
CA HIS A 478 -17.58 -5.52 -7.15
C HIS A 478 -16.13 -6.01 -7.25
N LYS A 479 -15.88 -7.13 -7.94
CA LYS A 479 -14.52 -7.64 -8.22
C LYS A 479 -13.54 -6.65 -8.86
N TRP A 480 -14.01 -5.54 -9.42
CA TRP A 480 -13.15 -4.50 -9.98
C TRP A 480 -12.80 -3.42 -8.96
N THR A 481 -13.67 -3.22 -7.97
CA THR A 481 -13.64 -2.13 -7.00
C THR A 481 -13.38 -2.59 -5.56
N THR A 482 -13.31 -3.91 -5.31
CA THR A 482 -13.03 -4.51 -4.00
C THR A 482 -11.61 -4.99 -3.80
#